data_AF-U5QC75-F1
#
_entry.id   AF-U5QC75-F1
#
_cell.length_a   1.000
_cell.length_b   1.000
_cell.length_c   1.000
_cell.angle_alpha   90.00
_cell.angle_beta   90.00
_cell.angle_gamma   90.00
#
_symmetry.space_group_name_H-M   'P 1'
#
loop_
_entity.id
_entity.type
_entity.pdbx_description
1 polymer ?
#
loop_
_entity_poly.entity_id
_entity_poly.type
_entity_poly.pdbx_seq_one_letter_code
_entity_poly.pdbx_strand_id
1 'polypeptide(L)'
;MELLRAAGCPTVYIDGSFVSNKQMPADFDACWELDGVNLEVLDPLLLRNENRSQLQKLRFGGELFFFRLQDAGRSETMFDFFQADKATGEAKGIVAIDLQVKES
;
A
#
# COMPACT_ATOMS: atom_id res chain seq x y z
N MET A 1 1.42 8.74 5.56
CA MET A 1 2.68 7.97 5.54
C MET A 1 3.45 8.04 6.86
N GLU A 2 3.30 9.08 7.69
CA GLU A 2 3.97 9.17 9.00
C GLU A 2 3.72 7.96 9.93
N LEU A 3 2.51 7.39 9.95
CA LEU A 3 2.19 6.19 10.75
C LEU A 3 3.08 5.00 10.38
N LEU A 4 3.29 4.77 9.07
CA LEU A 4 4.16 3.70 8.58
C LEU A 4 5.63 4.01 8.88
N ARG A 5 6.05 5.26 8.68
CA ARG A 5 7.41 5.71 9.01
C ARG A 5 7.74 5.55 10.50
N ALA A 6 6.80 5.93 11.38
CA ALA A 6 6.94 5.79 12.83
C ALA A 6 7.04 4.32 13.26
N ALA A 7 6.36 3.42 12.54
CA ALA A 7 6.47 1.98 12.75
C ALA A 7 7.74 1.37 12.13
N GLY A 8 8.60 2.15 11.45
CA GLY A 8 9.83 1.65 10.85
C GLY A 8 9.68 1.03 9.46
N CYS A 9 8.54 1.26 8.78
CA CYS A 9 8.34 0.80 7.41
C CYS A 9 9.36 1.45 6.46
N PRO A 10 10.09 0.66 5.65
CA PRO A 10 11.11 1.19 4.76
C PRO A 10 10.49 1.82 3.50
N THR A 11 9.53 1.13 2.87
CA THR A 11 9.03 1.48 1.54
C THR A 11 7.52 1.31 1.44
N VAL A 12 6.88 2.25 0.73
CA VAL A 12 5.48 2.15 0.30
C VAL A 12 5.40 2.23 -1.21
N TYR A 13 4.67 1.31 -1.80
CA TYR A 13 4.38 1.25 -3.23
C TYR A 13 2.95 1.74 -3.49
N ILE A 14 2.79 2.72 -4.37
CA ILE A 14 1.50 3.32 -4.72
C ILE A 14 1.10 2.93 -6.14
N ASP A 15 -0.16 2.53 -6.25
CA ASP A 15 -0.91 2.26 -7.46
C ASP A 15 -2.30 2.94 -7.37
N GLY A 16 -3.24 2.52 -8.22
CA GLY A 16 -4.63 2.91 -8.19
C GLY A 16 -4.93 4.06 -9.13
N SER A 17 -6.08 4.70 -8.93
CA SER A 17 -6.53 5.77 -9.81
C SER A 17 -5.66 7.03 -9.75
N PHE A 18 -4.82 7.18 -8.72
CA PHE A 18 -3.88 8.29 -8.55
C PHE A 18 -2.76 8.34 -9.62
N VAL A 19 -2.34 7.18 -10.14
CA VAL A 19 -1.38 7.09 -11.26
C VAL A 19 -2.06 7.09 -12.64
N SER A 20 -3.38 7.37 -12.69
CA SER A 20 -4.13 7.47 -13.94
C SER A 20 -4.31 8.93 -14.38
N ASN A 21 -4.64 9.15 -15.66
CA ASN A 21 -4.90 10.48 -16.23
C ASN A 21 -6.23 11.14 -15.74
N LYS A 22 -6.80 10.68 -14.62
CA LYS A 22 -8.02 11.27 -14.06
C LYS A 22 -7.69 12.61 -13.41
N GLN A 23 -8.46 13.64 -13.77
CA GLN A 23 -8.26 15.01 -13.26
C GLN A 23 -8.42 15.11 -11.72
N MET A 24 -9.26 14.27 -11.12
CA MET A 24 -9.46 14.16 -9.68
C MET A 24 -9.52 12.67 -9.30
N PRO A 25 -8.41 12.07 -8.86
CA PRO A 25 -8.43 10.71 -8.35
C PRO A 25 -9.26 10.66 -7.06
N ALA A 26 -10.17 9.70 -6.98
CA ALA A 26 -11.10 9.57 -5.84
C ALA A 26 -10.48 8.76 -4.68
N ASP A 27 -9.47 7.95 -4.98
CA ASP A 27 -8.76 7.09 -4.05
C ASP A 27 -7.35 6.74 -4.55
N PHE A 28 -6.56 6.14 -3.67
CA PHE A 28 -5.31 5.48 -4.00
C PHE A 28 -5.33 4.04 -3.48
N ASP A 29 -4.57 3.17 -4.14
CA ASP A 29 -4.23 1.84 -3.66
C ASP A 29 -2.74 1.84 -3.34
N ALA A 30 -2.34 1.39 -2.16
CA ALA A 30 -0.93 1.33 -1.78
C ALA A 30 -0.62 0.02 -1.05
N CYS A 31 0.62 -0.48 -1.18
CA CYS A 31 1.11 -1.59 -0.35
C CYS A 31 2.44 -1.22 0.29
N TRP A 32 2.74 -1.81 1.44
CA TRP A 32 3.88 -1.41 2.28
C TRP A 32 4.66 -2.63 2.76
N GLU A 33 5.98 -2.48 2.84
CA GLU A 33 6.89 -3.54 3.26
C GLU A 33 6.82 -3.78 4.77
N LEU A 34 6.75 -5.06 5.15
CA LEU A 34 6.69 -5.49 6.55
C LEU A 34 8.07 -5.56 7.21
N ASP A 35 9.14 -5.72 6.41
CA ASP A 35 10.48 -5.93 6.91
C ASP A 35 10.96 -4.69 7.68
N GLY A 36 11.32 -4.88 8.96
CA GLY A 36 11.72 -3.80 9.86
C GLY A 36 10.56 -3.07 10.55
N VAL A 37 9.30 -3.43 10.26
CA VAL A 37 8.14 -2.79 10.91
C VAL A 37 7.93 -3.32 12.32
N ASN A 38 7.84 -2.40 13.28
CA ASN A 38 7.41 -2.68 14.64
C ASN A 38 5.87 -2.74 14.72
N LEU A 39 5.34 -3.96 14.83
CA LEU A 39 3.90 -4.22 14.93
C LEU A 39 3.24 -3.64 16.19
N GLU A 40 4.00 -3.40 17.27
CA GLU A 40 3.46 -2.78 18.49
C GLU A 40 3.18 -1.29 18.32
N VAL A 41 3.86 -0.65 17.36
CA VAL A 41 3.71 0.79 17.04
C VAL A 41 2.80 0.99 15.82
N LEU A 42 2.68 -0.03 14.96
CA LEU A 42 1.85 0.01 13.77
C LEU A 42 0.39 0.28 14.10
N ASP A 43 -0.24 1.15 13.31
CA ASP A 43 -1.66 1.44 13.46
C ASP A 43 -2.52 0.16 13.30
N PRO A 44 -3.31 -0.24 14.30
CA PRO A 44 -4.08 -1.49 14.25
C PRO A 44 -5.07 -1.56 13.08
N LEU A 45 -5.48 -0.43 12.51
CA LEU A 45 -6.33 -0.40 11.33
C LEU A 45 -5.67 -1.06 10.11
N LEU A 46 -4.33 -1.03 10.04
CA LEU A 46 -3.54 -1.67 8.99
C LEU A 46 -3.50 -3.20 9.15
N LEU A 47 -3.77 -3.70 10.37
CA LEU A 47 -3.82 -5.14 10.69
C LEU A 47 -5.23 -5.73 10.68
N ARG A 48 -6.25 -4.89 10.42
CA ARG A 48 -7.65 -5.29 10.55
C ARG A 48 -8.14 -6.13 9.38
N ASN A 49 -8.98 -7.12 9.66
CA ASN A 49 -9.65 -7.93 8.63
C ASN A 49 -11.03 -7.37 8.26
N GLU A 50 -11.85 -7.03 9.23
CA GLU A 50 -13.24 -6.60 9.02
C GLU A 50 -13.36 -5.10 8.71
N ASN A 51 -14.18 -4.76 7.71
CA ASN A 51 -14.45 -3.38 7.27
C ASN A 51 -13.19 -2.56 6.96
N ARG A 52 -12.04 -3.22 6.73
CA ARG A 52 -10.73 -2.58 6.54
C ARG A 52 -10.79 -1.52 5.44
N SER A 53 -11.28 -1.90 4.27
CA SER A 53 -11.41 -1.02 3.10
C SER A 53 -12.18 0.26 3.42
N GLN A 54 -13.42 0.14 3.92
CA GLN A 54 -14.27 1.28 4.25
C GLN A 54 -13.63 2.21 5.27
N LEU A 55 -13.05 1.64 6.34
CA LEU A 55 -12.45 2.42 7.42
C LEU A 55 -11.15 3.11 6.99
N GLN A 56 -10.33 2.44 6.17
CA GLN A 56 -9.13 3.05 5.61
C GLN A 56 -9.49 4.15 4.60
N LYS A 57 -10.48 3.95 3.73
CA LYS A 57 -10.96 5.02 2.83
C LYS A 57 -11.49 6.21 3.61
N LEU A 58 -12.25 5.98 4.68
CA LEU A 58 -12.78 7.06 5.53
C LEU A 58 -11.66 7.85 6.23
N ARG A 59 -10.60 7.16 6.69
CA ARG A 59 -9.53 7.78 7.49
C ARG A 59 -8.40 8.36 6.65
N PHE A 60 -8.02 7.67 5.57
CA PHE A 60 -6.83 7.95 4.77
C PHE A 60 -7.15 8.42 3.36
N GLY A 61 -8.40 8.30 2.88
CA GLY A 61 -8.76 8.62 1.50
C GLY A 61 -8.33 7.55 0.48
N GLY A 62 -7.90 6.38 0.94
CA GLY A 62 -7.44 5.27 0.10
C GLY A 62 -7.23 3.99 0.90
N GLU A 63 -6.60 3.00 0.27
CA GLU A 63 -6.37 1.67 0.86
C GLU A 63 -4.88 1.35 0.95
N LEU A 64 -4.49 0.77 2.08
CA LEU A 64 -3.15 0.30 2.41
C LEU A 64 -3.19 -1.21 2.66
N PHE A 65 -2.60 -1.94 1.73
CA PHE A 65 -2.50 -3.40 1.72
C PHE A 65 -1.13 -3.87 2.24
N PHE A 66 -1.09 -5.07 2.80
CA PHE A 66 0.19 -5.72 3.08
C PHE A 66 0.94 -6.05 1.79
N PHE A 67 2.28 -5.96 1.82
CA PHE A 67 3.12 -6.39 0.70
C PHE A 67 2.88 -7.85 0.31
N ARG A 68 2.73 -8.75 1.29
CA ARG A 68 2.39 -10.15 1.02
C ARG A 68 0.88 -10.39 1.10
N LEU A 69 0.37 -11.12 0.11
CA LEU A 69 -0.96 -11.71 0.18
C LEU A 69 -1.00 -12.69 1.37
N GLN A 70 -2.02 -12.56 2.23
CA GLN A 70 -2.20 -13.45 3.38
C GLN A 70 -2.64 -14.88 3.00
N ASP A 71 -2.82 -15.18 1.70
CA ASP A 71 -3.13 -16.52 1.23
C ASP A 71 -1.87 -17.39 1.17
N ALA A 72 -1.75 -18.29 2.15
CA ALA A 72 -0.74 -19.34 2.19
C ALA A 72 -0.84 -20.23 0.93
N GLY A 73 -0.04 -19.92 -0.09
CA GLY A 73 0.04 -20.70 -1.32
C GLY A 73 0.27 -19.89 -2.59
N ARG A 74 0.14 -18.56 -2.55
CA ARG A 74 0.48 -17.69 -3.69
C ARG A 74 1.89 -17.13 -3.55
N SER A 75 2.68 -17.25 -4.62
CA SER A 75 4.00 -16.60 -4.73
C SER A 75 3.89 -15.11 -5.08
N GLU A 76 2.73 -14.68 -5.58
CA GLU A 76 2.48 -13.30 -5.99
C GLU A 76 2.27 -12.40 -4.76
N THR A 77 3.01 -11.31 -4.74
CA THR A 77 2.89 -10.24 -3.74
C THR A 77 1.87 -9.21 -4.20
N MET A 78 1.40 -8.35 -3.28
CA MET A 78 0.60 -7.19 -3.67
C MET A 78 1.41 -6.24 -4.57
N PHE A 79 2.73 -6.22 -4.40
CA PHE A 79 3.63 -5.52 -5.29
C PHE A 79 3.56 -6.07 -6.73
N ASP A 80 3.58 -7.39 -6.91
CA ASP A 80 3.41 -8.01 -8.23
C ASP A 80 2.03 -7.70 -8.81
N PHE A 81 0.98 -7.78 -7.98
CA PHE A 81 -0.38 -7.46 -8.39
C PHE A 81 -0.51 -6.00 -8.88
N PHE A 82 0.20 -5.06 -8.26
CA PHE A 82 0.20 -3.66 -8.67
C PHE A 82 0.99 -3.40 -9.96
N GLN A 83 1.90 -4.30 -10.34
CA GLN A 83 2.66 -4.18 -11.58
C GLN A 83 1.93 -4.74 -12.80
N ALA A 84 0.66 -5.17 -12.68
CA ALA A 84 -0.17 -5.59 -13.80
C ALA A 84 -1.32 -4.60 -14.04
N ASP A 85 -1.53 -4.18 -15.28
CA ASP A 85 -2.71 -3.43 -15.67
C ASP A 85 -3.98 -4.29 -15.54
N LYS A 86 -4.98 -3.80 -14.81
CA LYS A 86 -6.18 -4.59 -14.46
C LYS A 86 -7.07 -4.92 -15.67
N ALA A 87 -6.97 -4.17 -16.77
CA ALA A 87 -7.80 -4.36 -17.96
C ALA A 87 -7.13 -5.26 -19.00
N THR A 88 -5.81 -5.15 -19.14
CA THR A 88 -5.04 -5.82 -20.20
C THR A 88 -4.18 -6.97 -19.68
N GLY A 89 -3.80 -6.95 -18.40
CA GLY A 89 -2.85 -7.88 -17.79
C GLY A 89 -1.38 -7.57 -18.11
N GLU A 90 -1.11 -6.53 -18.90
CA GLU A 90 0.24 -6.12 -19.28
C GLU A 90 1.00 -5.50 -18.11
N ALA A 91 2.33 -5.61 -18.13
CA ALA A 91 3.17 -5.03 -17.10
C ALA A 91 3.09 -3.49 -17.11
N LYS A 92 2.98 -2.89 -15.92
CA LYS A 92 3.00 -1.43 -15.71
C LYS A 92 3.90 -1.03 -14.56
N GLY A 93 4.37 0.22 -14.61
CA GLY A 93 5.12 0.84 -13.52
C GLY A 93 4.23 1.26 -12.35
N ILE A 94 4.85 1.41 -11.18
CA ILE A 94 4.25 1.89 -9.93
C ILE A 94 5.19 2.89 -9.25
N VAL A 95 4.68 3.65 -8.29
CA VAL A 95 5.51 4.63 -7.56
C VAL A 95 6.01 4.01 -6.26
N ALA A 96 7.32 4.01 -6.05
CA ALA A 96 7.93 3.66 -4.76
C ALA A 96 8.26 4.94 -3.98
N ILE A 97 7.84 4.98 -2.71
CA ILE A 97 8.19 6.02 -1.75
C ILE A 97 9.10 5.41 -0.70
N ASP A 98 10.35 5.89 -0.68
CA ASP A 98 11.31 5.60 0.38
C ASP A 98 10.97 6.45 1.62
N LEU A 99 10.64 5.78 2.74
CA LEU A 99 10.30 6.41 4.01
C LEU A 99 11.51 6.57 4.96
N GLN A 100 12.67 6.05 4.57
CA GLN A 100 13.91 6.12 5.36
C GLN A 100 14.68 7.41 5.11
N VAL A 101 14.39 8.11 4.01
CA VAL A 101 14.99 9.42 3.71
C VAL A 101 14.64 10.40 4.85
N LYS A 102 15.67 10.85 5.57
CA LYS A 102 15.52 11.95 6.51
C LYS A 102 15.40 13.24 5.69
N GLU A 103 14.26 13.92 5.83
CA GLU A 103 14.18 15.32 5.43
C GLU A 103 15.31 16.08 6.16
N SER A 104 16.08 16.84 5.38
CA SER A 104 17.28 17.56 5.80
C SER A 104 16.94 18.78 6.63
#